data_AF-A0A4Q3DPY3-F1
#
_entry.id   AF-A0A4Q3DPY3-F1
#
_cell.length_a   1.000
_cell.length_b   1.000
_cell.length_c   1.000
_cell.angle_alpha   90.00
_cell.angle_beta   90.00
_cell.angle_gamma   90.00
#
_symmetry.space_group_name_H-M   'P 1'
#
loop_
_entity.id
_entity.type
_entity.pdbx_description
1 polymer ?
#
loop_
_entity_poly.entity_id
_entity_poly.type
_entity_poly.pdbx_seq_one_letter_code
_entity_poly.pdbx_strand_id
1 'polypeptide(L)'
;AKSQGDSASGLETLYDSLRDFSQHKQPNQEDPQEMKTVKGLIRKGEAIAGARFAGVPDEKIHFMDLPFYDRSKVQKNVSYEDDIQETMKLLQAVKPHQIFAAGDFADPHGTHRICFDIMVEAIKRLANEAWTKDCWIWLYRGAWHEFETHEIEMAVPLSPQEVIRKRLAIYKHQSQKDLPVFPGDDAREFWVRAEDRNRETACAYDKLGLAEYEAIEAFVRYRI
;
A
#
# COMPACT_ATOMS: atom_id res chain seq x y z
N ALA A 1 14.48 22.94 -11.40
CA ALA A 1 15.55 23.92 -11.12
C ALA A 1 15.07 25.39 -10.99
N LYS A 2 13.83 25.68 -10.54
CA LYS A 2 13.40 27.08 -10.26
C LYS A 2 12.52 27.26 -9.01
N SER A 3 12.32 26.25 -8.16
CA SER A 3 11.45 26.40 -6.98
C SER A 3 12.16 26.42 -5.63
N GLN A 4 13.49 26.29 -5.57
CA GLN A 4 14.23 26.24 -4.29
C GLN A 4 15.31 27.32 -4.11
N GLY A 5 15.52 28.24 -5.05
CA GLY A 5 16.48 29.33 -4.86
C GLY A 5 17.95 28.92 -4.74
N ASP A 6 18.27 27.64 -4.85
CA ASP A 6 19.65 27.15 -4.86
C ASP A 6 20.36 27.50 -6.17
N SER A 7 21.61 27.94 -6.04
CA SER A 7 22.49 28.15 -7.20
C SER A 7 22.61 26.84 -7.99
N ALA A 8 22.63 26.94 -9.33
CA ALA A 8 22.75 25.76 -10.21
C ALA A 8 23.96 24.88 -9.84
N SER A 9 25.05 25.49 -9.36
CA SER A 9 26.24 24.81 -8.85
C SER A 9 26.00 23.92 -7.62
N GLY A 10 25.07 24.30 -6.72
CA GLY A 10 24.74 23.49 -5.55
C GLY A 10 24.00 22.20 -5.92
N LEU A 11 23.08 22.28 -6.88
CA LEU A 11 22.33 21.13 -7.37
C LEU A 11 23.22 20.15 -8.17
N GLU A 12 24.15 20.67 -8.97
CA GLU A 12 25.14 19.83 -9.68
C GLU A 12 26.04 19.09 -8.68
N THR A 13 26.55 19.79 -7.66
CA THR A 13 27.37 19.17 -6.61
C THR A 13 26.60 18.09 -5.84
N LEU A 14 25.33 18.34 -5.52
CA LEU A 14 24.47 17.36 -4.87
C LEU A 14 24.20 16.15 -5.78
N TYR A 15 23.96 16.37 -7.07
CA TYR A 15 23.76 15.29 -8.03
C TYR A 15 25.00 14.39 -8.12
N ASP A 16 26.19 14.98 -8.24
CA ASP A 16 27.45 14.24 -8.34
C ASP A 16 27.74 13.44 -7.06
N SER A 17 27.48 14.02 -5.88
CA SER A 17 27.68 13.32 -4.61
C SER A 17 26.72 12.14 -4.41
N LEU A 18 25.44 12.29 -4.80
CA LEU A 18 24.47 11.20 -4.73
C LEU A 18 24.80 10.09 -5.74
N ARG A 19 25.33 10.46 -6.92
CA ARG A 19 25.78 9.50 -7.94
C ARG A 19 26.99 8.70 -7.45
N ASP A 20 27.99 9.37 -6.88
CA ASP A 20 29.17 8.74 -6.31
C ASP A 20 28.80 7.80 -5.14
N PHE A 21 27.92 8.27 -4.24
CA PHE A 21 27.38 7.43 -3.17
C PHE A 21 26.71 6.18 -3.72
N SER A 22 25.88 6.31 -4.76
CA SER A 22 25.18 5.16 -5.35
C SER A 22 26.13 4.13 -5.98
N GLN A 23 27.31 4.56 -6.47
CA GLN A 23 28.30 3.66 -7.07
C GLN A 23 29.07 2.87 -6.01
N HIS A 24 29.27 3.45 -4.83
CA HIS A 24 30.07 2.86 -3.75
C HIS A 24 29.23 2.33 -2.58
N LYS A 25 27.90 2.40 -2.68
CA LYS A 25 26.96 1.99 -1.64
C LYS A 25 27.18 0.53 -1.24
N GLN A 26 27.40 0.30 0.05
CA GLN A 26 27.50 -1.05 0.61
C GLN A 26 26.13 -1.66 0.89
N PRO A 27 25.99 -3.00 0.88
CA PRO A 27 24.77 -3.67 1.31
C PRO A 27 24.34 -3.19 2.71
N ASN A 28 23.04 -2.89 2.86
CA ASN A 28 22.43 -2.36 4.10
C ASN A 28 22.95 -0.99 4.57
N GLN A 29 23.78 -0.29 3.80
CA GLN A 29 24.16 1.08 4.11
C GLN A 29 22.94 2.00 3.98
N GLU A 30 22.70 2.83 4.98
CA GLU A 30 21.64 3.83 4.93
C GLU A 30 21.90 4.87 3.83
N ASP A 31 20.84 5.24 3.12
CA ASP A 31 20.89 6.31 2.13
C ASP A 31 21.01 7.69 2.82
N PRO A 32 21.73 8.65 2.19
CA PRO A 32 21.71 10.06 2.59
C PRO A 32 20.29 10.63 2.60
N GLN A 33 20.06 11.65 3.41
CA GLN A 33 18.74 12.24 3.60
C GLN A 33 18.15 12.80 2.30
N GLU A 34 18.99 13.35 1.44
CA GLU A 34 18.64 13.89 0.14
C GLU A 34 18.18 12.78 -0.81
N MET A 35 18.88 11.63 -0.79
CA MET A 35 18.45 10.45 -1.56
C MET A 35 17.14 9.87 -1.04
N LYS A 36 16.96 9.77 0.29
CA LYS A 36 15.69 9.34 0.90
C LYS A 36 14.55 10.27 0.48
N THR A 37 14.79 11.58 0.45
CA THR A 37 13.82 12.60 0.00
C THR A 37 13.43 12.41 -1.46
N VAL A 38 14.39 12.25 -2.37
CA VAL A 38 14.13 12.02 -3.80
C VAL A 38 13.32 10.74 -4.00
N LYS A 39 13.70 9.63 -3.34
CA LYS A 39 12.95 8.36 -3.39
C LYS A 39 11.52 8.53 -2.88
N GLY A 40 11.34 9.26 -1.79
CA GLY A 40 10.02 9.59 -1.24
C GLY A 40 9.15 10.35 -2.22
N LEU A 41 9.70 11.40 -2.86
CA LEU A 41 8.98 12.19 -3.87
C LEU A 41 8.57 11.35 -5.09
N ILE A 42 9.47 10.49 -5.59
CA ILE A 42 9.17 9.56 -6.68
C ILE A 42 8.00 8.66 -6.28
N ARG A 43 8.09 7.96 -5.15
CA ARG A 43 7.04 7.02 -4.70
C ARG A 43 5.72 7.71 -4.39
N LYS A 44 5.72 8.93 -3.86
CA LYS A 44 4.50 9.74 -3.68
C LYS A 44 3.86 10.07 -5.04
N GLY A 45 4.64 10.48 -6.03
CA GLY A 45 4.17 10.72 -7.40
C GLY A 45 3.57 9.47 -8.06
N GLU A 46 4.26 8.33 -7.92
CA GLU A 46 3.78 7.03 -8.39
C GLU A 46 2.47 6.61 -7.72
N ALA A 47 2.36 6.76 -6.41
CA ALA A 47 1.15 6.44 -5.64
C ALA A 47 -0.03 7.31 -6.05
N ILE A 48 0.17 8.62 -6.25
CA ILE A 48 -0.87 9.53 -6.76
C ILE A 48 -1.31 9.09 -8.15
N ALA A 49 -0.38 8.79 -9.05
CA ALA A 49 -0.70 8.35 -10.40
C ALA A 49 -1.45 7.01 -10.41
N GLY A 50 -1.07 6.05 -9.56
CA GLY A 50 -1.77 4.78 -9.39
C GLY A 50 -3.20 4.97 -8.88
N ALA A 51 -3.38 5.79 -7.85
CA ALA A 51 -4.69 6.12 -7.27
C ALA A 51 -5.61 6.83 -8.28
N ARG A 52 -5.10 7.80 -9.04
CA ARG A 52 -5.84 8.42 -10.17
C ARG A 52 -6.28 7.39 -11.19
N PHE A 53 -5.38 6.47 -11.55
CA PHE A 53 -5.71 5.42 -12.51
C PHE A 53 -6.80 4.49 -11.97
N ALA A 54 -6.81 4.21 -10.66
CA ALA A 54 -7.88 3.48 -9.98
C ALA A 54 -9.19 4.29 -9.81
N GLY A 55 -9.17 5.60 -10.09
CA GLY A 55 -10.36 6.47 -10.05
C GLY A 55 -10.52 7.29 -8.78
N VAL A 56 -9.46 7.39 -7.96
CA VAL A 56 -9.44 8.21 -6.77
C VAL A 56 -9.01 9.63 -7.13
N PRO A 57 -9.81 10.66 -6.82
CA PRO A 57 -9.42 12.05 -7.05
C PRO A 57 -8.36 12.50 -6.02
N ASP A 58 -7.52 13.47 -6.41
CA ASP A 58 -6.33 13.86 -5.64
C ASP A 58 -6.64 14.31 -4.22
N GLU A 59 -7.74 15.05 -4.02
CA GLU A 59 -8.16 15.56 -2.72
C GLU A 59 -8.55 14.47 -1.71
N LYS A 60 -8.75 13.23 -2.18
CA LYS A 60 -9.02 12.05 -1.34
C LYS A 60 -7.77 11.19 -1.09
N ILE A 61 -6.61 11.60 -1.61
CA ILE A 61 -5.34 10.90 -1.39
C ILE A 61 -4.65 11.55 -0.19
N HIS A 62 -4.61 10.83 0.92
CA HIS A 62 -4.01 11.29 2.16
C HIS A 62 -2.71 10.54 2.44
N PHE A 63 -1.59 11.27 2.49
CA PHE A 63 -0.32 10.72 2.98
C PHE A 63 -0.24 11.00 4.47
N MET A 64 -0.43 9.96 5.27
CA MET A 64 -0.44 10.07 6.73
C MET A 64 0.95 10.32 7.33
N ASP A 65 2.03 9.97 6.60
CA ASP A 65 3.42 10.14 7.04
C ASP A 65 3.64 9.79 8.53
N LEU A 66 3.06 8.65 8.95
CA LEU A 66 2.89 8.27 10.34
C LEU A 66 4.23 8.32 11.13
N PRO A 67 4.30 9.03 12.27
CA PRO A 67 5.53 9.24 13.04
C PRO A 67 6.33 7.98 13.42
N PHE A 68 5.69 6.81 13.54
CA PHE A 68 6.42 5.57 13.88
C PHE A 68 7.49 5.17 12.85
N TYR A 69 7.36 5.57 11.58
CA TYR A 69 8.33 5.26 10.52
C TYR A 69 9.73 5.80 10.83
N ASP A 70 9.82 6.92 11.56
CA ASP A 70 11.10 7.50 11.96
C ASP A 70 11.53 7.05 13.35
N ARG A 71 10.59 6.90 14.29
CA ARG A 71 10.91 6.45 15.65
C ARG A 71 11.43 5.01 15.70
N SER A 72 10.85 4.12 14.90
CA SER A 72 11.23 2.70 14.86
C SER A 72 12.68 2.45 14.45
N LYS A 73 13.32 3.41 13.78
CA LYS A 73 14.74 3.36 13.39
C LYS A 73 15.69 3.53 14.60
N VAL A 74 15.25 4.23 15.64
CA VAL A 74 16.10 4.66 16.76
C VAL A 74 15.66 4.11 18.12
N GLN A 75 14.41 3.65 18.25
CA GLN A 75 13.84 3.21 19.52
C GLN A 75 13.30 1.78 19.43
N LYS A 76 13.62 0.94 20.41
CA LYS A 76 13.07 -0.42 20.52
C LYS A 76 11.61 -0.45 20.97
N ASN A 77 11.22 0.49 21.83
CA ASN A 77 9.85 0.63 22.34
C ASN A 77 9.24 1.89 21.78
N VAL A 78 8.53 1.75 20.66
CA VAL A 78 7.87 2.87 19.98
C VAL A 78 6.47 3.05 20.56
N SER A 79 6.14 4.26 21.02
CA SER A 79 4.76 4.65 21.28
C SER A 79 4.06 4.96 19.96
N TYR A 80 2.79 4.56 19.85
CA TYR A 80 1.97 4.78 18.66
C TYR A 80 0.81 5.76 18.88
N GLU A 81 0.80 6.46 20.01
CA GLU A 81 -0.35 7.28 20.42
C GLU A 81 -0.66 8.41 19.44
N ASP A 82 0.35 9.14 18.97
CA ASP A 82 0.16 10.18 17.96
C ASP A 82 -0.26 9.62 16.60
N ASP A 83 0.27 8.46 16.19
CA ASP A 83 -0.16 7.75 14.97
C ASP A 83 -1.66 7.38 15.05
N ILE A 84 -2.11 6.89 16.22
CA ILE A 84 -3.52 6.56 16.49
C ILE A 84 -4.38 7.81 16.43
N GLN A 85 -3.99 8.91 17.10
CA GLN A 85 -4.75 10.16 17.10
C GLN A 85 -4.85 10.77 15.69
N GLU A 86 -3.79 10.71 14.90
CA GLU A 86 -3.81 11.17 13.52
C GLU A 86 -4.75 10.33 12.65
N THR A 87 -4.69 9.01 12.81
CA THR A 87 -5.59 8.08 12.12
C THR A 87 -7.04 8.31 12.52
N MET A 88 -7.33 8.56 13.80
CA MET A 88 -8.67 8.92 14.28
C MET A 88 -9.19 10.18 13.60
N LYS A 89 -8.36 11.23 13.45
CA LYS A 89 -8.75 12.48 12.78
C LYS A 89 -9.16 12.24 11.33
N LEU A 90 -8.40 11.43 10.59
CA LEU A 90 -8.75 11.09 9.20
C LEU A 90 -10.07 10.32 9.15
N LEU A 91 -10.22 9.30 10.00
CA LEU A 91 -11.43 8.48 10.06
C LEU A 91 -12.67 9.30 10.40
N GLN A 92 -12.58 10.24 11.34
CA GLN A 92 -13.67 11.15 11.69
C GLN A 92 -14.00 12.16 10.58
N ALA A 93 -13.01 12.57 9.78
CA ALA A 93 -13.23 13.45 8.64
C ALA A 93 -13.96 12.72 7.49
N VAL A 94 -13.61 11.46 7.24
CA VAL A 94 -14.16 10.66 6.14
C VAL A 94 -15.47 9.95 6.53
N LYS A 95 -15.55 9.43 7.76
CA LYS A 95 -16.64 8.58 8.29
C LYS A 95 -16.99 7.42 7.36
N PRO A 96 -16.01 6.53 7.06
CA PRO A 96 -16.20 5.48 6.06
C PRO A 96 -17.21 4.41 6.53
N HIS A 97 -17.96 3.86 5.58
CA HIS A 97 -18.73 2.63 5.79
C HIS A 97 -17.87 1.37 5.61
N GLN A 98 -16.77 1.48 4.88
CA GLN A 98 -15.89 0.36 4.58
C GLN A 98 -14.43 0.82 4.60
N ILE A 99 -13.58 0.03 5.23
CA ILE A 99 -12.14 0.22 5.30
C ILE A 99 -11.48 -1.02 4.71
N PHE A 100 -10.66 -0.84 3.67
CA PHE A 100 -9.89 -1.92 3.07
C PHE A 100 -8.44 -1.86 3.58
N ALA A 101 -7.93 -2.97 4.13
CA ALA A 101 -6.59 -3.04 4.69
C ALA A 101 -5.85 -4.31 4.24
N ALA A 102 -4.53 -4.24 4.16
CA ALA A 102 -3.72 -5.41 3.84
C ALA A 102 -3.73 -6.42 5.00
N GLY A 103 -4.10 -7.67 4.72
CA GLY A 103 -4.12 -8.78 5.66
C GLY A 103 -2.80 -9.56 5.77
N ASP A 104 -1.76 -9.13 5.06
CA ASP A 104 -0.44 -9.77 5.06
C ASP A 104 0.41 -9.33 6.25
N PHE A 105 0.06 -9.86 7.43
CA PHE A 105 0.74 -9.58 8.69
C PHE A 105 2.11 -10.23 8.85
N ALA A 106 2.49 -11.13 7.93
CA ALA A 106 3.80 -11.75 7.88
C ALA A 106 4.77 -11.00 6.96
N ASP A 107 4.59 -9.69 6.78
CA ASP A 107 5.49 -8.89 5.97
C ASP A 107 6.91 -8.84 6.59
N PRO A 108 7.99 -8.92 5.80
CA PRO A 108 9.36 -8.97 6.32
C PRO A 108 9.75 -7.80 7.23
N HIS A 109 9.07 -6.66 7.10
CA HIS A 109 9.33 -5.44 7.85
C HIS A 109 8.37 -5.23 9.04
N GLY A 110 7.32 -6.05 9.18
CA GLY A 110 6.27 -5.90 10.20
C GLY A 110 5.42 -4.63 10.08
N THR A 111 5.61 -3.85 9.02
CA THR A 111 4.97 -2.54 8.84
C THR A 111 3.48 -2.65 8.58
N HIS A 112 3.03 -3.71 7.89
CA HIS A 112 1.60 -3.94 7.68
C HIS A 112 0.90 -4.19 9.01
N ARG A 113 1.51 -5.01 9.89
CA ARG A 113 0.99 -5.30 11.23
C ARG A 113 0.83 -4.02 12.05
N ILE A 114 1.87 -3.18 12.08
CA ILE A 114 1.87 -1.95 12.88
C ILE A 114 0.79 -0.97 12.37
N CYS A 115 0.74 -0.69 11.07
CA CYS A 115 -0.28 0.19 10.48
C CYS A 115 -1.71 -0.34 10.73
N PHE A 116 -1.89 -1.66 10.62
CA PHE A 116 -3.18 -2.30 10.90
C PHE A 116 -3.59 -2.13 12.37
N ASP A 117 -2.67 -2.38 13.30
CA ASP A 117 -2.94 -2.26 14.74
C ASP A 117 -3.26 -0.81 15.14
N ILE A 118 -2.56 0.18 14.56
CA ILE A 118 -2.86 1.61 14.72
C ILE A 118 -4.29 1.92 14.25
N MET A 119 -4.66 1.46 13.06
CA MET A 119 -5.98 1.67 12.47
C MET A 119 -7.10 1.01 13.31
N VAL A 120 -6.89 -0.23 13.76
CA VAL A 120 -7.86 -0.96 14.60
C VAL A 120 -8.05 -0.26 15.93
N GLU A 121 -6.96 0.17 16.57
CA GLU A 121 -7.02 0.90 17.84
C GLU A 121 -7.75 2.25 17.67
N ALA A 122 -7.49 2.96 16.57
CA ALA A 122 -8.22 4.19 16.23
C ALA A 122 -9.74 3.94 16.11
N ILE A 123 -10.17 2.89 15.39
CA ILE A 123 -11.60 2.55 15.28
C ILE A 123 -12.19 2.14 16.63
N LYS A 124 -11.48 1.35 17.44
CA LYS A 124 -11.93 0.97 18.79
C LYS A 124 -12.21 2.18 19.67
N ARG A 125 -11.35 3.21 19.61
CA ARG A 125 -11.54 4.46 20.35
C ARG A 125 -12.70 5.31 19.83
N LEU A 126 -13.05 5.15 18.55
CA LEU A 126 -14.18 5.80 17.89
C LEU A 126 -15.48 4.98 17.95
N ALA A 127 -15.50 3.82 18.62
CA ALA A 127 -16.62 2.88 18.58
C ALA A 127 -17.97 3.44 19.11
N ASN A 128 -17.92 4.53 19.88
CA ASN A 128 -19.13 5.19 20.39
C ASN A 128 -19.77 6.17 19.38
N GLU A 129 -19.10 6.48 18.27
CA GLU A 129 -19.66 7.34 17.22
C GLU A 129 -20.70 6.61 16.38
N ALA A 130 -21.76 7.30 15.97
CA ALA A 130 -22.88 6.65 15.27
C ALA A 130 -22.46 5.97 13.95
N TRP A 131 -21.50 6.54 13.21
CA TRP A 131 -21.07 6.03 11.90
C TRP A 131 -20.23 4.74 12.00
N THR A 132 -19.58 4.47 13.14
CA THR A 132 -18.73 3.28 13.27
C THR A 132 -19.54 1.99 13.38
N LYS A 133 -20.83 2.07 13.71
CA LYS A 133 -21.75 0.92 13.78
C LYS A 133 -21.89 0.20 12.43
N ASP A 134 -21.85 0.96 11.35
CA ASP A 134 -21.97 0.47 9.97
C ASP A 134 -20.63 0.48 9.24
N CYS A 135 -19.51 0.68 9.95
CA CYS A 135 -18.17 0.66 9.38
C CYS A 135 -17.57 -0.75 9.45
N TRP A 136 -17.32 -1.37 8.28
CA TRP A 136 -16.69 -2.69 8.20
C TRP A 136 -15.23 -2.61 7.77
N ILE A 137 -14.40 -3.49 8.32
CA ILE A 137 -13.00 -3.64 7.92
C ILE A 137 -12.88 -4.91 7.07
N TRP A 138 -12.37 -4.76 5.85
CA TRP A 138 -12.15 -5.80 4.86
C TRP A 138 -10.67 -5.98 4.62
N LEU A 139 -10.19 -7.21 4.83
CA LEU A 139 -8.81 -7.58 4.60
C LEU A 139 -8.65 -8.14 3.20
N TYR A 140 -7.68 -7.61 2.45
CA TYR A 140 -7.24 -8.17 1.17
C TYR A 140 -5.83 -8.74 1.30
N ARG A 141 -5.45 -9.61 0.37
CA ARG A 141 -4.09 -10.15 0.26
C ARG A 141 -3.31 -9.50 -0.88
N GLY A 142 -1.99 -9.49 -0.74
CA GLY A 142 -1.05 -9.09 -1.77
C GLY A 142 -0.95 -10.13 -2.89
N ALA A 143 -0.02 -9.91 -3.81
CA ALA A 143 0.11 -10.71 -5.03
C ALA A 143 0.70 -12.13 -4.82
N TRP A 144 0.96 -12.57 -3.59
CA TRP A 144 1.66 -13.83 -3.31
C TRP A 144 0.74 -14.98 -2.93
N HIS A 145 -0.28 -14.70 -2.12
CA HIS A 145 -1.22 -15.69 -1.63
C HIS A 145 -2.62 -15.10 -1.66
N GLU A 146 -3.61 -15.91 -2.00
CA GLU A 146 -5.02 -15.55 -1.87
C GLU A 146 -5.65 -16.32 -0.70
N PHE A 147 -6.81 -15.88 -0.25
CA PHE A 147 -7.65 -16.66 0.66
C PHE A 147 -8.15 -17.94 -0.01
N GLU A 148 -8.31 -19.00 0.78
CA GLU A 148 -9.00 -20.20 0.31
C GLU A 148 -10.47 -19.87 0.03
N THR A 149 -11.07 -20.50 -0.99
CA THR A 149 -12.43 -20.15 -1.46
C THR A 149 -13.49 -20.16 -0.35
N HIS A 150 -13.35 -21.04 0.65
CA HIS A 150 -14.28 -21.16 1.77
C HIS A 150 -14.08 -20.10 2.88
N GLU A 151 -12.96 -19.37 2.86
CA GLU A 151 -12.68 -18.29 3.80
C GLU A 151 -13.21 -16.94 3.29
N ILE A 152 -13.44 -16.80 1.99
CA ILE A 152 -13.83 -15.54 1.34
C ILE A 152 -15.23 -15.11 1.82
N GLU A 153 -15.30 -13.93 2.45
CA GLU A 153 -16.56 -13.36 2.96
C GLU A 153 -17.16 -12.31 2.01
N MET A 154 -16.34 -11.74 1.12
CA MET A 154 -16.77 -10.87 0.04
C MET A 154 -15.95 -11.17 -1.22
N ALA A 155 -16.65 -11.42 -2.32
CA ALA A 155 -16.09 -11.60 -3.65
C ALA A 155 -16.59 -10.48 -4.56
N VAL A 156 -15.67 -9.67 -5.08
CA VAL A 156 -15.99 -8.56 -5.98
C VAL A 156 -15.56 -8.93 -7.40
N PRO A 157 -16.51 -9.21 -8.31
CA PRO A 157 -16.18 -9.52 -9.68
C PRO A 157 -15.64 -8.29 -10.42
N LEU A 158 -14.65 -8.52 -11.28
CA LEU A 158 -14.06 -7.53 -12.16
C LEU A 158 -14.36 -7.87 -13.62
N SER A 159 -14.76 -6.87 -14.38
CA SER A 159 -14.83 -6.93 -15.83
C SER A 159 -13.42 -6.88 -16.47
N PRO A 160 -13.28 -7.28 -17.75
CA PRO A 160 -12.01 -7.17 -18.46
C PRO A 160 -11.41 -5.76 -18.45
N GLN A 161 -12.26 -4.73 -18.52
CA GLN A 161 -11.81 -3.33 -18.48
C GLN A 161 -11.26 -2.94 -17.09
N GLU A 162 -11.86 -3.44 -16.01
CA GLU A 162 -11.39 -3.20 -14.64
C GLU A 162 -10.07 -3.92 -14.37
N VAL A 163 -9.88 -5.13 -14.90
CA VAL A 163 -8.60 -5.84 -14.84
C VAL A 163 -7.50 -5.06 -15.55
N ILE A 164 -7.76 -4.59 -16.77
CA ILE A 164 -6.82 -3.73 -17.52
C ILE A 164 -6.51 -2.45 -16.72
N ARG A 165 -7.53 -1.83 -16.12
CA ARG A 165 -7.38 -0.62 -15.31
C ARG A 165 -6.50 -0.87 -14.08
N LYS A 166 -6.72 -1.96 -13.36
CA LYS A 166 -5.89 -2.37 -12.21
C LYS A 166 -4.44 -2.59 -12.64
N ARG A 167 -4.19 -3.32 -13.73
CA ARG A 167 -2.84 -3.54 -14.27
C ARG A 167 -2.12 -2.23 -14.58
N LEU A 168 -2.80 -1.30 -15.24
CA LEU A 168 -2.24 0.01 -15.57
C LEU A 168 -2.01 0.91 -14.34
N ALA A 169 -2.80 0.73 -13.27
CA ALA A 169 -2.54 1.37 -11.97
C ALA A 169 -1.24 0.82 -11.34
N ILE A 170 -1.04 -0.51 -11.35
CA ILE A 170 0.20 -1.15 -10.89
C ILE A 170 1.40 -0.64 -11.69
N TYR A 171 1.25 -0.42 -13.00
CA TYR A 171 2.33 0.11 -13.85
C TYR A 171 2.82 1.50 -13.44
N LYS A 172 2.02 2.28 -12.70
CA LYS A 172 2.45 3.59 -12.20
C LYS A 172 3.51 3.49 -11.12
N HIS A 173 3.69 2.33 -10.49
CA HIS A 173 4.71 2.09 -9.47
C HIS A 173 6.03 1.59 -10.08
N GLN A 174 6.55 2.29 -11.08
CA GLN A 174 7.71 1.86 -11.87
C GLN A 174 8.92 1.53 -11.01
N SER A 175 9.21 2.35 -9.99
CA SER A 175 10.34 2.13 -9.08
C SER A 175 10.20 0.89 -8.19
N GLN A 176 9.01 0.27 -8.13
CA GLN A 176 8.66 -0.81 -7.19
C GLN A 176 8.17 -2.10 -7.88
N LYS A 177 7.72 -2.06 -9.14
CA LYS A 177 6.91 -3.14 -9.75
C LYS A 177 7.71 -4.27 -10.43
N ASP A 178 8.93 -3.99 -10.90
CA ASP A 178 9.63 -4.85 -11.88
C ASP A 178 10.28 -6.07 -11.23
N LEU A 179 11.19 -5.87 -10.28
CA LEU A 179 11.82 -6.96 -9.55
C LEU A 179 11.34 -6.95 -8.09
N PRO A 180 10.63 -7.99 -7.63
CA PRO A 180 10.34 -8.11 -6.20
C PRO A 180 11.67 -8.15 -5.44
N VAL A 181 11.79 -7.35 -4.38
CA VAL A 181 12.98 -7.31 -3.52
C VAL A 181 13.26 -8.70 -2.91
N PHE A 182 12.20 -9.51 -2.78
CA PHE A 182 12.27 -10.91 -2.36
C PHE A 182 11.38 -11.76 -3.30
N PRO A 183 11.91 -12.29 -4.43
CA PRO A 183 11.11 -13.03 -5.40
C PRO A 183 10.60 -14.39 -4.89
N GLY A 184 11.22 -14.95 -3.85
CA GLY A 184 11.07 -16.38 -3.58
C GLY A 184 11.41 -17.19 -4.83
N ASP A 185 10.60 -18.20 -5.13
CA ASP A 185 10.75 -19.05 -6.32
C ASP A 185 9.92 -18.57 -7.54
N ASP A 186 9.12 -17.52 -7.39
CA ASP A 186 8.26 -16.99 -8.47
C ASP A 186 8.85 -15.72 -9.09
N ALA A 187 9.44 -15.89 -10.28
CA ALA A 187 10.11 -14.82 -11.02
C ALA A 187 9.17 -13.90 -11.82
N ARG A 188 7.84 -14.11 -11.75
CA ARG A 188 6.87 -13.29 -12.50
C ARG A 188 6.83 -11.84 -11.98
N GLU A 189 6.62 -10.90 -12.89
CA GLU A 189 6.39 -9.50 -12.55
C GLU A 189 5.16 -9.34 -11.63
N PHE A 190 5.17 -8.33 -10.76
CA PHE A 190 4.14 -8.15 -9.73
C PHE A 190 2.72 -8.09 -10.31
N TRP A 191 2.53 -7.43 -11.45
CA TRP A 191 1.22 -7.29 -12.08
C TRP A 191 0.67 -8.62 -12.62
N VAL A 192 1.54 -9.51 -13.14
CA VAL A 192 1.14 -10.83 -13.65
C VAL A 192 0.57 -11.65 -12.51
N ARG A 193 1.29 -11.68 -11.38
CA ARG A 193 0.84 -12.38 -10.17
C ARG A 193 -0.47 -11.82 -9.64
N ALA A 194 -0.59 -10.50 -9.59
CA ALA A 194 -1.82 -9.85 -9.15
C ALA A 194 -3.03 -10.18 -10.06
N GLU A 195 -2.82 -10.25 -11.39
CA GLU A 195 -3.86 -10.59 -12.38
C GLU A 195 -4.23 -12.07 -12.32
N ASP A 196 -3.23 -12.96 -12.38
CA ASP A 196 -3.42 -14.42 -12.33
C ASP A 196 -4.12 -14.85 -11.04
N ARG A 197 -3.74 -14.29 -9.89
CA ARG A 197 -4.39 -14.56 -8.60
C ARG A 197 -5.89 -14.30 -8.65
N ASN A 198 -6.32 -13.14 -9.18
CA ASN A 198 -7.75 -12.84 -9.26
C ASN A 198 -8.48 -13.68 -10.30
N ARG A 199 -7.80 -14.05 -11.39
CA ARG A 199 -8.33 -14.96 -12.41
C ARG A 199 -8.54 -16.36 -11.83
N GLU A 200 -7.60 -16.87 -11.05
CA GLU A 200 -7.70 -18.16 -10.37
C GLU A 200 -8.90 -18.20 -9.41
N THR A 201 -9.13 -17.13 -8.65
CA THR A 201 -10.35 -16.98 -7.82
C THR A 201 -11.62 -17.05 -8.65
N ALA A 202 -11.67 -16.37 -9.80
CA ALA A 202 -12.82 -16.42 -10.70
C ALA A 202 -13.05 -17.84 -11.27
N CYS A 203 -11.98 -18.51 -11.71
CA CYS A 203 -12.05 -19.89 -12.18
C CYS A 203 -12.50 -20.87 -11.08
N ALA A 204 -12.11 -20.64 -9.82
CA ALA A 204 -12.56 -21.46 -8.70
C ALA A 204 -14.07 -21.30 -8.47
N TYR A 205 -14.59 -20.07 -8.56
CA TYR A 205 -16.02 -19.77 -8.43
C TYR A 205 -16.84 -20.37 -9.58
N ASP A 206 -16.35 -20.26 -10.81
CA ASP A 206 -16.98 -20.87 -12.00
C ASP A 206 -17.07 -22.40 -11.87
N LYS A 207 -16.01 -23.06 -11.39
CA LYS A 207 -16.02 -24.51 -11.12
C LYS A 207 -17.02 -24.93 -10.04
N LEU A 208 -17.42 -24.02 -9.15
CA LEU A 208 -18.49 -24.23 -8.18
C LEU A 208 -19.90 -24.00 -8.76
N GLY A 209 -20.00 -23.60 -10.03
CA GLY A 209 -21.25 -23.32 -10.74
C GLY A 209 -21.76 -21.88 -10.58
N LEU A 210 -20.90 -20.95 -10.14
CA LEU A 210 -21.23 -19.53 -10.09
C LEU A 210 -20.99 -18.85 -11.44
N ALA A 211 -21.42 -17.59 -11.58
CA ALA A 211 -21.26 -16.84 -12.81
C ALA A 211 -19.78 -16.63 -13.17
N GLU A 212 -19.48 -16.75 -14.46
CA GLU A 212 -18.15 -16.50 -15.02
C GLU A 212 -17.80 -15.01 -15.00
N TYR A 213 -16.59 -14.68 -14.54
CA TYR A 213 -16.02 -13.34 -14.53
C TYR A 213 -14.56 -13.40 -14.97
N GLU A 214 -14.02 -12.28 -15.48
CA GLU A 214 -12.59 -12.21 -15.87
C GLU A 214 -11.67 -12.44 -14.67
N ALA A 215 -12.05 -11.86 -13.53
CA ALA A 215 -11.29 -11.89 -12.29
C ALA A 215 -12.22 -11.60 -11.09
N ILE A 216 -11.85 -12.07 -9.91
CA ILE A 216 -12.54 -11.78 -8.65
C ILE A 216 -11.52 -11.31 -7.61
N GLU A 217 -11.81 -10.19 -6.95
CA GLU A 217 -11.13 -9.75 -5.73
C GLU A 217 -11.79 -10.34 -4.50
N ALA A 218 -10.98 -10.91 -3.61
CA ALA A 218 -11.43 -11.58 -2.41
C ALA A 218 -11.11 -10.75 -1.17
N PHE A 219 -12.07 -10.71 -0.24
CA PHE A 219 -11.92 -10.05 1.04
C PHE A 219 -12.47 -10.90 2.19
N VAL A 220 -11.81 -10.80 3.33
CA VAL A 220 -12.23 -11.40 4.61
C VAL A 220 -12.55 -10.28 5.59
N ARG A 221 -13.62 -10.43 6.37
CA ARG A 221 -14.05 -9.41 7.32
C ARG A 221 -13.22 -9.50 8.60
N TYR A 222 -12.58 -8.41 8.97
CA TYR A 222 -12.03 -8.27 10.30
C TYR A 222 -13.13 -7.89 11.29
N ARG A 223 -13.21 -8.63 12.41
CA ARG A 223 -14.20 -8.42 13.46
C ARG A 223 -13.49 -7.78 14.66
N ILE A 224 -13.91 -6.56 14.99
CA ILE A 224 -13.41 -5.75 16.12
C ILE A 224 -14.06 -6.20 17.42
#